data_AF-A0A3N4S3V3-F1
#
_entry.id   AF-A0A3N4S3V3-F1
#
_cell.length_a   1.000
_cell.length_b   1.000
_cell.length_c   1.000
_cell.angle_alpha   90.00
_cell.angle_beta   90.00
_cell.angle_gamma   90.00
#
_symmetry.space_group_name_H-M   'P 1'
#
loop_
_entity.id
_entity.type
_entity.pdbx_description
1 polymer ?
#
loop_
_entity_poly.entity_id
_entity_poly.type
_entity_poly.pdbx_seq_one_letter_code
_entity_poly.pdbx_strand_id
1 'polypeptide(L)'
;MLESMGMAAFAARARREQGATGESAPTRAVPGTVELTPQEARTARPARECLSDPETGVRLFLSPRTVQYHLGKVFAKLGVTSRGQLRGALSAGPDDTAAR
;
A
#
# COMPACT_ATOMS: atom_id res chain seq x y z
N MET A 1 -4.21 -18.30 -34.78
CA MET A 1 -3.49 -17.06 -35.14
C MET A 1 -4.26 -15.86 -34.59
N LEU A 2 -4.13 -15.60 -33.28
CA LEU A 2 -4.70 -14.45 -32.57
C LEU A 2 -3.68 -13.87 -31.58
N GLU A 3 -2.38 -13.97 -31.90
CA GLU A 3 -1.30 -13.85 -30.90
C GLU A 3 -0.34 -12.66 -31.12
N SER A 4 -0.41 -11.90 -32.21
CA SER A 4 0.67 -10.95 -32.53
C SER A 4 0.35 -9.46 -32.46
N MET A 5 -0.90 -9.00 -32.25
CA MET A 5 -1.20 -7.56 -32.29
C MET A 5 -2.04 -6.98 -31.13
N GLY A 6 -2.56 -7.80 -30.21
CA GLY A 6 -3.42 -7.29 -29.14
C GLY A 6 -2.70 -6.90 -27.84
N MET A 7 -1.66 -7.66 -27.45
CA MET A 7 -1.21 -7.67 -26.06
C MET A 7 -0.34 -6.48 -25.64
N ALA A 8 0.44 -5.89 -26.57
CA ALA A 8 1.28 -4.73 -26.25
C ALA A 8 0.47 -3.46 -25.92
N ALA A 9 -0.67 -3.26 -26.61
CA ALA A 9 -1.58 -2.15 -26.34
C ALA A 9 -2.29 -2.32 -24.99
N PHE A 10 -2.70 -3.56 -24.63
CA PHE A 10 -3.21 -3.86 -23.29
C PHE A 10 -2.14 -3.69 -22.22
N ALA A 11 -0.89 -4.11 -22.47
CA ALA A 11 0.20 -3.92 -21.51
C ALA A 11 0.51 -2.44 -21.28
N ALA A 12 0.51 -1.61 -22.34
CA ALA A 12 0.71 -0.17 -22.21
C ALA A 12 -0.48 0.52 -21.51
N ARG A 13 -1.71 0.08 -21.78
CA ARG A 13 -2.90 0.58 -21.09
C ARG A 13 -2.93 0.16 -19.63
N ALA A 14 -2.64 -1.11 -19.33
CA ALA A 14 -2.50 -1.62 -17.97
C ALA A 14 -1.42 -0.86 -17.20
N ARG A 15 -0.26 -0.53 -17.80
CA ARG A 15 0.76 0.30 -17.16
C ARG A 15 0.31 1.74 -16.88
N ARG A 16 -0.47 2.36 -17.80
CA ARG A 16 -1.03 3.70 -17.61
C ARG A 16 -2.14 3.70 -16.55
N GLU A 17 -3.01 2.69 -16.57
CA GLU A 17 -4.06 2.50 -15.57
C GLU A 17 -3.47 2.12 -14.21
N GLN A 18 -2.35 1.39 -14.15
CA GLN A 18 -1.57 1.15 -12.93
C GLN A 18 -1.04 2.47 -12.33
N GLY A 19 -0.57 3.39 -13.18
CA GLY A 19 -0.19 4.75 -12.76
C GLY A 19 -1.38 5.59 -12.25
N ALA A 20 -2.56 5.43 -12.84
CA ALA A 20 -3.78 6.15 -12.46
C ALA A 20 -4.53 5.53 -11.26
N THR A 21 -4.33 4.24 -10.97
CA THR A 21 -4.98 3.48 -9.87
C THR A 21 -4.16 3.56 -8.57
N GLY A 22 -2.97 4.16 -8.59
CA GLY A 22 -2.11 4.30 -7.41
C GLY A 22 -1.33 3.03 -7.05
N GLU A 23 -1.34 2.01 -7.91
CA GLU A 23 -0.38 0.91 -7.90
C GLU A 23 0.91 1.37 -8.60
N SER A 24 1.54 2.41 -8.07
CA SER A 24 2.88 2.76 -8.48
C SER A 24 3.80 1.60 -8.12
N ALA A 25 4.46 1.02 -9.13
CA ALA A 25 5.62 0.14 -8.92
C ALA A 25 6.60 0.83 -7.96
N PRO A 26 7.29 0.07 -7.09
CA PRO A 26 8.15 0.66 -6.07
C PRO A 26 9.14 1.62 -6.72
N THR A 27 8.94 2.91 -6.47
CA THR A 27 9.97 3.90 -6.77
C THR A 27 11.16 3.56 -5.89
N ARG A 28 12.36 3.73 -6.43
CA ARG A 28 13.61 3.34 -5.78
C ARG A 28 13.72 4.10 -4.45
N ALA A 29 13.37 3.42 -3.36
CA ALA A 29 13.41 3.97 -2.01
C ALA A 29 14.82 4.44 -1.68
N VAL A 30 14.91 5.62 -1.07
CA VAL A 30 16.13 6.07 -0.40
C VAL A 30 16.38 5.12 0.79
N PRO A 31 17.60 4.61 1.00
CA PRO A 31 17.88 3.72 2.11
C PRO A 31 17.47 4.38 3.44
N GLY A 32 16.60 3.72 4.21
CA GLY A 32 16.13 4.19 5.53
C GLY A 32 14.73 4.79 5.55
N THR A 33 14.13 5.15 4.41
CA THR A 33 12.73 5.62 4.35
C THR A 33 11.82 4.55 3.78
N VAL A 34 10.91 4.03 4.60
CA VAL A 34 9.85 3.14 4.11
C VAL A 34 8.82 3.97 3.34
N GLU A 35 8.93 3.96 2.00
CA GLU A 35 7.94 4.64 1.15
C GLU A 35 6.70 3.76 0.95
N LEU A 36 5.60 4.17 1.59
CA LEU A 36 4.27 3.68 1.30
C LEU A 36 3.75 4.31 0.01
N THR A 37 3.10 3.52 -0.83
CA THR A 37 2.37 4.09 -1.98
C THR A 37 1.21 4.96 -1.49
N PRO A 38 0.69 5.89 -2.32
CA PRO A 38 -0.46 6.69 -1.94
C PRO A 38 -1.65 5.84 -1.46
N GLN A 39 -1.88 4.68 -2.09
CA GLN A 39 -2.94 3.76 -1.71
C GLN A 39 -2.68 3.09 -0.35
N GLU A 40 -1.46 2.62 -0.12
CA GLU A 40 -1.03 2.05 1.15
C GLU A 40 -1.16 3.06 2.30
N ALA A 41 -0.75 4.31 2.07
CA ALA A 41 -0.91 5.39 3.04
C ALA A 41 -2.39 5.73 3.31
N ARG A 42 -3.23 5.73 2.27
CA ARG A 42 -4.70 5.92 2.41
C ARG A 42 -5.33 4.83 3.27
N THR A 43 -4.90 3.57 3.12
CA THR A 43 -5.38 2.47 3.96
C THR A 43 -4.79 2.49 5.38
N ALA A 44 -3.50 2.82 5.53
CA ALA A 44 -2.79 2.79 6.81
C ALA A 44 -3.27 3.87 7.81
N ARG A 45 -3.72 5.03 7.32
CA ARG A 45 -4.22 6.14 8.15
C ARG A 45 -5.44 5.79 9.01
N PRO A 46 -6.59 5.37 8.46
CA PRO A 46 -7.70 4.87 9.27
C PRO A 46 -7.29 3.59 10.01
N ALA A 47 -6.34 2.82 9.48
CA ALA A 47 -5.90 1.60 10.13
C ALA A 47 -5.20 1.84 11.49
N ARG A 48 -4.48 2.96 11.65
CA ARG A 48 -3.84 3.32 12.92
C ARG A 48 -4.82 3.77 14.01
N GLU A 49 -6.05 4.12 13.61
CA GLU A 49 -7.15 4.52 14.50
C GLU A 49 -7.95 3.30 15.02
N CYS A 50 -7.44 2.08 14.84
CA CYS A 50 -8.07 0.83 15.28
C CYS A 50 -9.41 0.45 14.61
N LEU A 51 -9.87 1.17 13.58
CA LEU A 51 -11.02 0.82 12.71
C LEU A 51 -10.90 -0.53 11.95
N SER A 52 -11.79 -1.48 12.19
CA SER A 52 -11.80 -2.77 11.49
C SER A 52 -11.71 -2.68 9.94
N ASP A 53 -11.30 -3.76 9.27
CA ASP A 53 -11.19 -3.78 7.80
C ASP A 53 -12.50 -3.40 7.09
N PRO A 54 -13.69 -3.83 7.57
CA PRO A 54 -14.97 -3.35 7.05
C PRO A 54 -15.19 -1.84 7.23
N GLU A 55 -14.91 -1.28 8.41
CA GLU A 55 -15.07 0.16 8.67
C GLU A 55 -14.10 1.00 7.83
N THR A 56 -12.86 0.52 7.69
CA THR A 56 -11.86 1.11 6.80
C THR A 56 -12.32 1.04 5.35
N GLY A 57 -12.91 -0.09 4.93
CA GLY A 57 -13.48 -0.28 3.61
C GLY A 57 -14.62 0.70 3.31
N VAL A 58 -15.54 0.91 4.26
CA VAL A 58 -16.63 1.88 4.13
C VAL A 58 -16.10 3.31 3.93
N ARG A 59 -15.08 3.72 4.70
CA ARG A 59 -14.48 5.06 4.58
C ARG A 59 -13.73 5.28 3.27
N LEU A 60 -13.15 4.22 2.71
CA LEU A 60 -12.32 4.28 1.51
C LEU A 60 -13.05 3.81 0.24
N PHE A 61 -14.33 3.42 0.35
CA PHE A 61 -15.09 2.78 -0.72
C PHE A 61 -14.42 1.53 -1.29
N LEU A 62 -13.86 0.69 -0.40
CA LEU A 62 -13.15 -0.55 -0.72
C LEU A 62 -13.79 -1.76 -0.06
N SER A 63 -13.60 -2.93 -0.66
CA SER A 63 -13.97 -4.19 0.01
C SER A 63 -13.05 -4.45 1.21
N PRO A 64 -13.52 -5.13 2.28
CA PRO A 64 -12.67 -5.53 3.40
C PRO A 64 -11.44 -6.34 2.96
N ARG A 65 -11.60 -7.16 1.92
CA ARG A 65 -10.51 -7.97 1.36
C ARG A 65 -9.44 -7.12 0.67
N THR A 66 -9.84 -6.03 0.01
CA THR A 66 -8.90 -5.07 -0.60
C THR A 66 -8.14 -4.30 0.47
N VAL A 67 -8.80 -3.95 1.58
CA VAL A 67 -8.15 -3.35 2.75
C VAL A 67 -7.10 -4.29 3.33
N GLN A 68 -7.43 -5.57 3.55
CA GLN A 68 -6.48 -6.58 4.04
C GLN A 68 -5.27 -6.74 3.14
N TYR A 69 -5.48 -6.77 1.82
CA TYR A 69 -4.40 -6.84 0.85
C TYR A 69 -3.42 -5.66 1.01
N HIS A 70 -3.93 -4.42 1.07
CA HIS A 70 -3.08 -3.25 1.25
C HIS A 70 -2.40 -3.23 2.63
N LEU A 71 -3.08 -3.65 3.69
CA LEU A 71 -2.49 -3.73 5.03
C LEU A 71 -1.36 -4.75 5.12
N GLY A 72 -1.47 -5.90 4.44
CA GLY A 72 -0.38 -6.87 4.37
C GLY A 72 0.89 -6.28 3.76
N LYS A 73 0.76 -5.46 2.71
CA LYS A 73 1.90 -4.75 2.09
C LYS A 73 2.47 -3.68 3.02
N VAL A 74 1.61 -2.91 3.69
CA VAL A 74 2.02 -1.91 4.70
C VAL A 74 2.78 -2.57 5.84
N PHE A 75 2.29 -3.69 6.37
CA PHE A 75 2.92 -4.44 7.45
C PHE A 75 4.31 -4.94 7.07
N ALA A 76 4.43 -5.56 5.90
CA ALA A 76 5.72 -6.02 5.38
C ALA A 76 6.71 -4.86 5.19
N LYS A 77 6.24 -3.72 4.69
CA LYS A 77 7.06 -2.52 4.49
C LYS A 77 7.51 -1.88 5.79
N LEU A 78 6.64 -1.79 6.79
CA LEU A 78 6.91 -1.18 8.09
C LEU A 78 7.56 -2.14 9.10
N GLY A 79 7.73 -3.42 8.75
CA GLY A 79 8.28 -4.43 9.66
C GLY A 79 7.38 -4.75 10.86
N VAL A 80 6.07 -4.49 10.76
CA VAL A 80 5.10 -4.73 11.84
C VAL A 80 4.26 -5.97 11.55
N THR A 81 3.81 -6.65 12.60
CA THR A 81 2.98 -7.86 12.48
C THR A 81 1.55 -7.65 12.94
N SER A 82 1.27 -6.53 13.60
CA SER A 82 -0.05 -6.24 14.12
C SER A 82 -0.48 -4.81 13.88
N ARG A 83 -1.78 -4.65 13.77
CA ARG A 83 -2.44 -3.36 13.56
C ARG A 83 -2.18 -2.37 14.70
N GLY A 84 -2.03 -2.85 15.94
CA GLY A 84 -1.70 -2.00 17.09
C GLY A 84 -0.31 -1.36 16.99
N GLN A 85 0.62 -1.97 16.23
CA GLN A 85 1.96 -1.43 15.99
C GLN A 85 1.97 -0.32 14.93
N LEU A 86 0.92 -0.21 14.08
CA LEU A 86 0.84 0.82 13.03
C LEU A 86 0.96 2.25 13.58
N ARG A 87 0.37 2.52 14.75
CA ARG A 87 0.43 3.86 15.36
C ARG A 87 1.87 4.24 15.69
N GLY A 88 2.65 3.30 16.24
CA GLY A 88 4.07 3.50 16.52
C GLY A 88 4.89 3.63 15.24
N ALA A 89 4.72 2.69 14.30
CA ALA A 89 5.50 2.64 13.07
C ALA A 89 5.22 3.81 12.09
N LEU A 90 4.04 4.42 12.13
CA LEU A 90 3.71 5.61 11.32
C LEU A 90 4.06 6.93 12.02
N SER A 91 4.30 6.91 13.35
CA SER A 91 4.72 8.09 14.12
C SER A 91 6.24 8.16 14.25
N ALA A 92 6.91 7.01 14.23
CA ALA A 92 8.34 6.92 14.03
C ALA A 92 8.65 7.36 12.59
N GLY A 93 9.06 8.62 12.42
CA GLY A 93 9.83 8.99 11.25
C GLY A 93 11.11 8.13 11.16
N PRO A 94 11.78 8.10 10.01
CA PRO A 94 12.88 7.19 9.67
C PRO A 94 14.12 7.22 10.60
N ASP A 95 14.12 8.00 11.68
CA ASP A 95 15.22 8.15 12.62
C ASP A 95 15.15 7.22 13.85
N ASP A 96 14.02 6.54 14.11
CA ASP A 96 13.81 5.81 15.39
C ASP A 96 13.91 4.27 15.28
N THR A 97 14.17 3.71 14.09
CA THR A 97 14.22 2.24 13.91
C THR A 97 15.62 1.64 14.09
N ALA A 98 16.65 2.46 14.35
CA ALA A 98 18.03 2.01 14.54
C ALA A 98 18.45 1.74 16.01
N ALA A 99 17.52 1.82 16.97
CA ALA A 99 17.85 1.78 18.41
C ALA A 99 17.07 0.72 19.22
N ARG A 100 16.69 -0.41 18.62
CA ARG A 100 16.12 -1.57 19.34
C ARG A 100 16.69 -2.88 18.80
#